data_AF-A0A934XP39-F1
#
_entry.id   AF-A0A934XP39-F1
#
_cell.length_a   1.000
_cell.length_b   1.000
_cell.length_c   1.000
_cell.angle_alpha   90.00
_cell.angle_beta   90.00
_cell.angle_gamma   90.00
#
_symmetry.space_group_name_H-M   'P 1'
#
loop_
_entity.id
_entity.type
_entity.pdbx_description
1 polymer ?
#
loop_
_entity_poly.entity_id
_entity_poly.type
_entity_poly.pdbx_seq_one_letter_code
_entity_poly.pdbx_strand_id
1 'polypeptide(L)'
;MAGEWKRYQVATLIESGALVVGDGYRAKNSELTSSGLPFARVSNINAGFFFKDADYFPEENLRLVGNKVSQPGDVVFTSKGTVGRFGFVSSDTPRFVYSPQLCFLALGGSSTD
;
A
#
# COMPACT_ATOMS: atom_id res chain seq x y z
N MET A 1 -25.09 -14.17 -16.41
CA MET A 1 -25.64 -14.15 -15.04
C MET A 1 -24.60 -13.47 -14.16
N ALA A 2 -24.77 -12.17 -13.87
CA ALA A 2 -23.93 -11.53 -12.86
C ALA A 2 -24.33 -12.15 -11.52
N GLY A 3 -23.37 -12.74 -10.80
CA GLY A 3 -23.64 -13.30 -9.48
C GLY A 3 -24.20 -12.25 -8.53
N GLU A 4 -25.03 -12.67 -7.59
CA GLU A 4 -25.59 -11.79 -6.57
C GLU A 4 -24.46 -11.26 -5.67
N TRP A 5 -24.32 -9.94 -5.56
CA TRP A 5 -23.29 -9.34 -4.70
C TRP A 5 -23.63 -9.55 -3.23
N LYS A 6 -22.75 -10.25 -2.50
CA LYS A 6 -22.90 -10.45 -1.07
C LYS A 6 -22.15 -9.37 -0.27
N ARG A 7 -22.81 -8.82 0.75
CA ARG A 7 -22.21 -7.86 1.68
C ARG A 7 -21.43 -8.59 2.77
N TYR A 8 -20.21 -8.14 3.02
CA TYR A 8 -19.35 -8.65 4.10
C TYR A 8 -18.96 -7.52 5.05
N GLN A 9 -18.72 -7.87 6.31
CA GLN A 9 -18.00 -6.98 7.23
C GLN A 9 -16.50 -7.06 6.91
N VAL A 10 -15.82 -5.90 6.93
CA VAL A 10 -14.37 -5.83 6.72
C VAL A 10 -13.63 -6.69 7.75
N ALA A 11 -14.07 -6.67 9.02
CA ALA A 11 -13.50 -7.49 10.09
C ALA A 11 -13.50 -8.99 9.75
N THR A 12 -14.61 -9.53 9.23
CA THR A 12 -14.70 -10.94 8.82
C THR A 12 -13.69 -11.30 7.72
N LEU A 13 -13.47 -10.39 6.76
CA LEU A 13 -12.48 -10.62 5.70
C LEU A 13 -11.05 -10.61 6.26
N ILE A 14 -10.78 -9.78 7.27
CA ILE A 14 -9.49 -9.77 7.97
C ILE A 14 -9.29 -11.04 8.79
N GLU A 15 -10.30 -11.44 9.57
CA GLU A 15 -10.28 -12.65 10.40
C GLU A 15 -10.09 -13.93 9.59
N SER A 16 -10.71 -14.00 8.41
CA SER A 16 -10.53 -15.12 7.47
C SER A 16 -9.19 -15.10 6.71
N GLY A 17 -8.38 -14.05 6.87
CA GLY A 17 -7.15 -13.87 6.12
C GLY A 17 -7.36 -13.55 4.64
N ALA A 18 -8.58 -13.26 4.19
CA ALA A 18 -8.85 -12.84 2.81
C ALA A 18 -8.42 -11.39 2.53
N LEU A 19 -8.35 -10.56 3.58
CA LEU A 19 -8.01 -9.14 3.51
C LEU A 19 -6.96 -8.79 4.56
N VAL A 20 -5.90 -8.11 4.16
CA VAL A 20 -4.93 -7.51 5.07
C VAL A 20 -5.11 -6.00 5.04
N VAL A 21 -5.22 -5.37 6.21
CA VAL A 21 -5.29 -3.92 6.35
C VAL A 21 -4.11 -3.44 7.16
N GLY A 22 -3.39 -2.43 6.65
CA GLY A 22 -2.20 -1.90 7.32
C GLY A 22 -1.94 -0.44 7.00
N ASP A 23 -1.01 0.14 7.74
CA ASP A 23 -0.41 1.44 7.46
C ASP A 23 1.05 1.30 7.01
N GLY A 24 1.63 2.42 6.55
CA GLY A 24 2.99 2.44 6.03
C GLY A 24 4.10 2.50 7.09
N TYR A 25 5.33 2.31 6.61
CA TYR A 25 6.53 2.22 7.44
C TYR A 25 6.98 3.59 7.90
N ARG A 26 7.32 3.74 9.19
CA ARG A 26 7.82 5.01 9.74
C ARG A 26 9.33 5.12 9.58
N ALA A 27 9.78 5.44 8.37
CA ALA A 27 11.18 5.74 8.09
C ALA A 27 11.64 7.02 8.80
N LYS A 28 12.88 7.02 9.28
CA LYS A 28 13.65 8.23 9.61
C LYS A 28 14.21 8.83 8.33
N ASN A 29 14.42 10.15 8.30
CA ASN A 29 15.04 10.82 7.14
C ASN A 29 16.41 10.25 6.79
N SER A 30 17.18 9.78 7.77
CA SER A 30 18.49 9.13 7.57
C SER A 30 18.42 7.76 6.89
N GLU A 31 17.22 7.16 6.80
CA GLU A 31 16.99 5.90 6.09
C GLU A 31 16.58 6.12 4.64
N LEU A 32 16.27 7.36 4.25
CA LEU A 32 15.84 7.70 2.90
C LEU A 32 17.04 8.08 2.03
N THR A 33 16.96 7.70 0.76
CA THR A 33 18.02 7.85 -0.24
C THR A 33 17.48 8.51 -1.51
N SER A 34 18.35 8.78 -2.48
CA SER A 34 18.00 9.29 -3.81
C SER A 34 17.65 8.19 -4.83
N SER A 35 17.70 6.91 -4.44
CA SER A 35 17.43 5.76 -5.32
C SER A 35 16.93 4.55 -4.55
N GLY A 36 16.09 3.72 -5.18
CA GLY A 36 15.50 2.51 -4.60
C GLY A 36 14.01 2.44 -4.93
N LEU A 37 13.20 2.00 -3.97
CA LEU A 37 11.74 2.07 -4.11
C LEU A 37 11.25 3.45 -3.66
N PRO A 38 10.41 4.16 -4.44
CA PRO A 38 9.77 5.39 -4.00
C PRO A 38 9.10 5.22 -2.63
N PHE A 39 9.27 6.22 -1.76
CA PHE A 39 8.60 6.27 -0.47
C PHE A 39 7.31 7.09 -0.60
N ALA A 40 6.18 6.40 -0.78
CA ALA A 40 4.91 7.00 -1.15
C ALA A 40 4.26 7.77 0.01
N ARG A 41 3.97 9.04 -0.23
CA ARG A 41 3.28 9.96 0.69
C ARG A 41 1.89 10.32 0.14
N VAL A 42 1.09 11.02 0.94
CA VAL A 42 -0.27 11.49 0.58
C VAL A 42 -0.29 12.30 -0.73
N SER A 43 0.75 13.07 -1.01
CA SER A 43 0.87 13.87 -2.24
C SER A 43 1.07 13.01 -3.49
N ASN A 44 1.60 11.79 -3.35
CA ASN A 44 1.84 10.89 -4.49
C ASN A 44 0.56 10.18 -4.96
N ILE A 45 -0.51 10.19 -4.15
CA ILE A 45 -1.80 9.59 -4.50
C ILE A 45 -2.75 10.70 -4.95
N ASN A 46 -2.97 10.81 -6.26
CA ASN A 46 -3.89 11.78 -6.84
C ASN A 46 -4.39 11.30 -8.20
N ALA A 47 -5.50 10.56 -8.23
CA ALA A 47 -6.00 9.89 -9.45
C ALA A 47 -4.98 8.92 -10.08
N GLY A 48 -4.16 8.28 -9.24
CA GLY A 48 -3.04 7.42 -9.63
C GLY A 48 -1.85 7.61 -8.71
N PHE A 49 -0.71 7.02 -9.09
CA PHE A 49 0.55 7.10 -8.35
C PHE A 49 1.58 7.92 -9.13
N PHE A 50 2.07 9.00 -8.52
CA PHE A 50 3.05 9.90 -9.12
C PHE A 50 4.26 10.05 -8.20
N PHE A 51 5.42 9.56 -8.64
CA PHE A 51 6.66 9.52 -7.83
C PHE A 51 7.75 10.46 -8.33
N LYS A 52 7.37 11.51 -9.06
CA LYS A 52 8.32 12.55 -9.46
C LYS A 52 8.86 13.24 -8.20
N ASP A 53 10.19 13.35 -8.10
CA ASP A 53 10.91 13.99 -6.99
C ASP A 53 10.61 13.37 -5.61
N ALA A 54 10.27 12.08 -5.57
CA ALA A 54 10.05 11.35 -4.33
C ALA A 54 11.38 11.04 -3.61
N ASP A 55 11.34 10.93 -2.29
CA ASP A 55 12.38 10.22 -1.54
C ASP A 55 12.27 8.72 -1.84
N TYR A 56 13.37 7.99 -1.67
CA TYR A 56 13.42 6.55 -1.89
C TYR A 56 13.79 5.80 -0.61
N PHE A 57 13.30 4.58 -0.48
CA PHE A 57 13.74 3.63 0.51
C PHE A 57 14.72 2.63 -0.14
N PRO A 58 15.92 2.41 0.44
CA PRO A 58 16.95 1.58 -0.16
C PRO A 58 16.53 0.11 -0.28
N GLU A 59 16.85 -0.52 -1.41
CA GLU A 59 16.45 -1.90 -1.71
C GLU A 59 17.07 -2.90 -0.73
N GLU A 60 18.32 -2.67 -0.32
CA GLU A 60 19.05 -3.51 0.64
C GLU A 60 18.36 -3.61 2.00
N ASN A 61 17.51 -2.63 2.35
CA ASN A 61 16.83 -2.55 3.63
C ASN A 61 15.36 -2.95 3.57
N LEU A 62 14.83 -3.41 2.43
CA LEU A 62 13.40 -3.71 2.28
C LEU A 62 12.88 -4.76 3.28
N ARG A 63 13.75 -5.60 3.83
CA ARG A 63 13.37 -6.53 4.91
C ARG A 63 12.82 -5.80 6.15
N LEU A 64 13.21 -4.56 6.39
CA LEU A 64 12.76 -3.75 7.53
C LEU A 64 11.31 -3.29 7.39
N VAL A 65 10.81 -3.12 6.16
CA VAL A 65 9.47 -2.60 5.90
C VAL A 65 8.41 -3.71 5.85
N GLY A 66 8.82 -4.96 5.66
CA GLY A 66 7.94 -6.13 5.67
C GLY A 66 6.86 -6.06 4.59
N ASN A 67 5.59 -6.27 4.97
CA ASN A 67 4.45 -6.21 4.05
C ASN A 67 4.07 -4.79 3.60
N LYS A 68 4.86 -3.78 3.95
CA LYS A 68 4.59 -2.37 3.63
C LYS A 68 5.21 -1.93 2.29
N VAL A 69 5.48 -2.89 1.41
CA VAL A 69 5.84 -2.68 0.01
C VAL A 69 4.62 -2.99 -0.83
N SER A 70 4.29 -2.09 -1.76
CA SER A 70 3.12 -2.24 -2.62
C SER A 70 3.17 -3.51 -3.47
N GLN A 71 2.02 -4.17 -3.60
CA GLN A 71 1.79 -5.28 -4.50
C GLN A 71 0.63 -4.97 -5.47
N PRO A 72 0.68 -5.47 -6.71
CA PRO A 72 -0.48 -5.42 -7.59
C PRO A 72 -1.71 -6.03 -6.91
N GLY A 73 -2.84 -5.33 -6.98
CA GLY A 73 -4.08 -5.67 -6.28
C GLY A 73 -4.31 -4.89 -4.99
N ASP A 74 -3.30 -4.20 -4.46
CA ASP A 74 -3.48 -3.35 -3.29
C ASP A 74 -4.37 -2.13 -3.61
N VAL A 75 -5.27 -1.81 -2.68
CA VAL A 75 -6.01 -0.53 -2.67
C VAL A 75 -5.42 0.35 -1.59
N VAL A 76 -4.96 1.52 -1.98
CA VAL A 76 -4.33 2.50 -1.09
C VAL A 76 -5.29 3.64 -0.86
N PHE A 77 -5.38 4.11 0.37
CA PHE A 77 -6.20 5.26 0.71
C PHE A 77 -5.59 6.13 1.79
N THR A 78 -5.90 7.42 1.73
CA THR A 78 -5.40 8.40 2.70
C THR A 78 -6.37 8.52 3.86
N SER A 79 -5.93 8.10 5.05
CA SER A 79 -6.74 8.11 6.29
C SER A 79 -6.43 9.30 7.20
N LYS A 80 -5.33 10.01 6.96
CA LYS A 80 -4.84 11.15 7.78
C LYS A 80 -4.42 12.32 6.89
N GLY A 81 -4.71 13.55 7.33
CA GLY A 81 -4.47 14.76 6.54
C GLY A 81 -5.57 14.97 5.50
N THR A 82 -5.27 14.83 4.21
CA THR A 82 -6.31 14.79 3.17
C THR A 82 -6.97 13.43 3.19
N VAL A 83 -8.23 13.35 3.58
CA VAL A 83 -8.98 12.08 3.65
C VAL A 83 -9.66 11.79 2.31
N GLY A 84 -9.70 10.50 1.93
CA GLY A 84 -10.56 10.03 0.84
C GLY A 84 -9.92 10.04 -0.55
N ARG A 85 -8.60 10.16 -0.65
CA ARG A 85 -7.90 9.84 -1.90
C ARG A 85 -7.67 8.33 -1.96
N PHE A 86 -7.88 7.76 -3.14
CA PHE A 86 -7.72 6.33 -3.38
C PHE A 86 -6.79 6.11 -4.58
N GLY A 87 -6.05 5.01 -4.54
CA GLY A 87 -5.25 4.51 -5.66
C GLY A 87 -5.31 2.98 -5.69
N PHE A 88 -5.38 2.41 -6.89
CA PHE A 88 -5.33 0.97 -7.10
C PHE A 88 -3.99 0.59 -7.70
N VAL A 89 -3.22 -0.26 -7.02
CA VAL A 89 -1.92 -0.71 -7.49
C VAL A 89 -2.14 -1.75 -8.57
N SER A 90 -1.91 -1.36 -9.82
CA SER A 90 -1.95 -2.24 -10.98
C SER A 90 -0.57 -2.88 -11.26
N SER A 91 -0.50 -3.81 -12.20
CA SER A 91 0.77 -4.46 -12.59
C SER A 91 1.78 -3.50 -13.23
N ASP A 92 1.31 -2.38 -13.81
CA ASP A 92 2.13 -1.31 -14.38
C ASP A 92 2.45 -0.19 -13.37
N THR A 93 1.89 -0.24 -12.16
CA THR A 93 2.25 0.71 -11.09
C THR A 93 3.67 0.41 -10.59
N PRO A 94 4.60 1.39 -10.60
CA PRO A 94 5.92 1.20 -10.01
C PRO A 94 5.80 0.75 -8.55
N ARG A 95 6.61 -0.21 -8.10
CA ARG A 95 6.59 -0.64 -6.70
C ARG A 95 7.07 0.48 -5.78
N PHE A 96 6.47 0.63 -4.61
CA PHE A 96 6.80 1.68 -3.64
C PHE A 96 6.65 1.17 -2.20
N VAL A 97 7.22 1.91 -1.25
CA VAL A 97 7.03 1.69 0.18
C VAL A 97 5.96 2.65 0.69
N TYR A 98 4.97 2.14 1.42
CA TYR A 98 3.91 2.96 2.03
C TYR A 98 4.48 3.84 3.16
N SER A 99 4.14 5.14 3.22
CA SER A 99 4.40 5.98 4.40
C SER A 99 3.29 5.87 5.46
N PRO A 100 3.52 6.25 6.73
CA PRO A 100 2.55 6.05 7.82
C PRO A 100 1.25 6.85 7.71
N GLN A 101 1.15 7.74 6.72
CA GLN A 101 -0.05 8.52 6.43
C GLN A 101 -0.97 7.82 5.42
N LEU A 102 -0.51 6.72 4.82
CA LEU A 102 -1.25 5.88 3.92
C LEU A 102 -1.76 4.64 4.66
N CYS A 103 -2.97 4.22 4.32
CA CYS A 103 -3.48 2.90 4.62
C CYS A 103 -3.59 2.10 3.33
N PHE A 104 -3.41 0.79 3.43
CA PHE A 104 -3.61 -0.13 2.32
C PHE A 104 -4.54 -1.28 2.71
N LEU A 105 -5.27 -1.76 1.72
CA LEU A 105 -6.01 -3.00 1.71
C LEU A 105 -5.30 -3.92 0.72
N ALA A 106 -4.77 -5.03 1.20
CA ALA A 106 -4.11 -6.04 0.37
C ALA A 106 -4.94 -7.33 0.40
N LEU A 107 -4.93 -8.08 -0.71
CA LEU A 107 -5.42 -9.45 -0.68
C LEU A 107 -4.53 -10.26 0.26
N GLY A 108 -5.13 -11.00 1.17
CA GLY A 108 -4.35 -11.94 1.96
C GLY A 108 -3.89 -13.10 1.11
N GLY A 109 -2.73 -13.68 1.48
CA GLY A 109 -2.24 -14.88 0.82
C GLY A 109 -3.22 -16.00 1.09
N SER A 110 -3.76 -16.62 0.03
CA SER A 110 -4.34 -17.95 0.18
C SER A 110 -3.22 -18.85 0.71
N SER A 111 -3.36 -19.31 1.95
CA SER A 111 -2.76 -20.57 2.35
C SER A 111 -3.39 -21.64 1.44
N THR A 112 -2.82 -21.80 0.25
CA THR A 112 -2.90 -23.05 -0.47
C THR A 112 -1.87 -23.91 0.24
N ASP A 113 -2.39 -24.79 1.09
CA ASP A 113 -1.77 -25.91 1.81
C ASP A 113 -0.24 -26.09 1.71
#